data_AF-A0A9D1JKP2-F1
#
_entry.id   AF-A0A9D1JKP2-F1
#
_cell.length_a   1.000
_cell.length_b   1.000
_cell.length_c   1.000
_cell.angle_alpha   90.00
_cell.angle_beta   90.00
_cell.angle_gamma   90.00
#
_symmetry.space_group_name_H-M   'P 1'
#
loop_
_entity.id
_entity.type
_entity.pdbx_description
1 polymer ?
#
loop_
_entity_poly.entity_id
_entity_poly.type
_entity_poly.pdbx_seq_one_letter_code
_entity_poly.pdbx_strand_id
1 'polypeptide(L)'
;MGIICKGTIAGIEGNTARVLPSDAEAKPTAKIMIPWHLRGDTGKLEKGTLVVYAEFDDATGLLLGRADGEWGEYIPRLRTDSTSASGISLSAHTHDIVSGSSSTGRPKGE
;
A
#
# COMPACT_ATOMS: atom_id res chain seq x y z
N MET A 1 -8.30 19.73 16.26
CA MET A 1 -7.58 19.69 14.97
C MET A 1 -6.94 18.31 14.84
N GLY A 2 -7.21 17.55 13.78
CA GLY A 2 -6.54 16.26 13.57
C GLY A 2 -5.11 16.44 13.06
N ILE A 3 -4.14 15.76 13.66
CA ILE A 3 -2.72 15.80 13.25
C ILE A 3 -2.28 14.45 12.68
N ILE A 4 -1.38 14.48 11.70
CA ILE A 4 -0.78 13.26 11.14
C ILE A 4 0.60 13.09 11.77
N CYS A 5 0.79 11.94 12.41
CA CYS A 5 1.98 11.62 13.17
C CYS A 5 2.63 10.33 12.65
N LYS A 6 3.93 10.22 12.87
CA LYS A 6 4.68 8.97 12.68
C LYS A 6 4.95 8.33 14.04
N GLY A 7 5.01 7.01 14.05
CA GLY A 7 5.34 6.26 15.25
C GLY A 7 5.56 4.79 14.99
N THR A 8 5.71 4.05 16.08
CA THR A 8 6.00 2.62 16.07
C THR A 8 4.91 1.87 16.83
N ILE A 9 4.41 0.76 16.28
CA ILE A 9 3.43 -0.09 16.97
C ILE A 9 4.04 -0.61 18.28
N ALA A 10 3.43 -0.29 19.42
CA ALA A 10 3.77 -0.86 20.73
C ALA A 10 3.03 -2.18 21.01
N GLY A 11 1.82 -2.32 20.48
CA GLY A 11 1.01 -3.52 20.65
C GLY A 11 -0.29 -3.45 19.84
N ILE A 12 -0.85 -4.62 19.54
CA ILE A 12 -2.09 -4.78 18.79
C ILE A 12 -3.07 -5.58 19.65
N GLU A 13 -4.30 -5.09 19.75
CA GLU A 13 -5.40 -5.69 20.50
C GLU A 13 -6.64 -5.74 19.58
N GLY A 14 -6.90 -6.91 19.00
CA GLY A 14 -7.98 -7.10 18.02
C GLY A 14 -7.84 -6.16 16.82
N ASN A 15 -8.80 -5.26 16.65
CA ASN A 15 -8.85 -4.28 15.54
C ASN A 15 -8.20 -2.94 15.88
N THR A 16 -7.47 -2.85 17.00
CA THR A 16 -6.84 -1.61 17.47
C THR A 16 -5.35 -1.81 17.72
N ALA A 17 -4.57 -0.75 17.51
CA ALA A 17 -3.15 -0.70 17.81
C ALA A 17 -2.88 0.43 18.82
N ARG A 18 -1.83 0.25 19.62
CA ARG A 18 -1.20 1.33 20.37
C ARG A 18 0.07 1.74 19.65
N VAL A 19 0.28 3.03 19.43
CA VAL A 19 1.43 3.55 18.72
C VAL A 19 2.24 4.42 19.67
N LEU A 20 3.56 4.24 19.65
CA LEU A 20 4.51 5.13 20.28
C LEU A 20 4.89 6.20 19.24
N PRO A 21 4.55 7.47 19.46
CA PRO A 21 4.99 8.53 18.57
C PRO A 21 6.52 8.53 18.43
N SER A 22 7.04 8.90 17.26
CA SER A 22 8.49 9.08 17.08
C SER A 22 9.03 10.33 17.77
N ASP A 23 8.16 11.31 18.08
CA ASP A 23 8.52 12.46 18.90
C ASP A 23 8.70 12.03 20.36
N ALA A 24 9.91 12.29 20.89
CA ALA A 24 10.34 11.84 22.21
C ALA A 24 9.50 12.39 23.38
N GLU A 25 8.75 13.47 23.15
CA GLU A 25 7.90 14.12 24.17
C GLU A 25 6.41 13.74 24.05
N ALA A 26 6.02 13.02 23.00
CA ALA A 26 4.62 12.69 22.78
C ALA A 26 4.21 11.41 23.54
N LYS A 27 3.09 11.50 24.26
CA LYS A 27 2.55 10.38 25.04
C LYS A 27 2.15 9.23 24.10
N PRO A 28 2.26 7.96 24.55
CA PRO A 28 1.72 6.84 23.81
C PRO A 28 0.25 7.12 23.44
N THR A 29 -0.10 6.92 22.17
CA THR A 29 -1.45 7.20 21.71
C THR A 29 -2.46 6.28 22.39
N ALA A 30 -3.73 6.71 22.47
CA ALA A 30 -4.79 5.78 22.85
C ALA A 30 -5.01 4.72 21.74
N LYS A 31 -6.07 3.92 21.87
CA LYS A 31 -6.41 2.86 20.91
C LYS A 31 -6.63 3.46 19.51
N ILE A 32 -5.66 3.31 18.61
CA ILE A 32 -5.74 3.67 17.20
C ILE A 32 -6.48 2.55 16.46
N MET A 33 -7.48 2.87 15.65
CA MET A 33 -8.19 1.87 14.88
C MET A 33 -7.38 1.43 13.65
N ILE A 34 -7.28 0.13 13.44
CA ILE A 34 -6.63 -0.46 12.26
C ILE A 34 -7.72 -0.63 11.19
N PRO A 35 -7.64 0.04 10.03
CA PRO A 35 -8.55 -0.18 8.91
C PRO A 35 -8.55 -1.64 8.45
N TRP A 36 -9.68 -2.13 7.96
CA TRP A 36 -9.85 -3.54 7.56
C TRP A 36 -8.79 -4.03 6.55
N HIS A 37 -8.32 -3.16 5.66
CA HIS A 37 -7.34 -3.48 4.62
C HIS A 37 -5.89 -3.57 5.13
N LEU A 38 -5.60 -3.12 6.36
CA LEU A 38 -4.29 -3.26 7.01
C LEU A 38 -4.28 -4.36 8.08
N ARG A 39 -5.39 -5.09 8.23
CA ARG A 39 -5.47 -6.23 9.15
C ARG A 39 -4.92 -7.49 8.48
N GLY A 40 -4.46 -8.45 9.29
CA GLY A 40 -3.95 -9.72 8.81
C GLY A 40 -2.68 -9.57 7.97
N ASP A 41 -2.50 -10.48 7.00
CA ASP A 41 -1.27 -10.58 6.21
C ASP A 41 -1.03 -9.38 5.31
N THR A 42 -2.06 -8.66 4.86
CA THR A 42 -1.92 -7.48 4.00
C THR A 42 -1.12 -6.36 4.67
N GLY A 43 -1.43 -6.06 5.94
CA GLY A 43 -0.67 -5.08 6.72
C GLY A 43 0.53 -5.69 7.44
N LYS A 44 0.45 -6.97 7.83
CA LYS A 44 1.46 -7.68 8.63
C LYS A 44 2.05 -6.78 9.73
N LEU A 45 1.15 -6.12 10.45
CA LEU A 45 1.50 -5.18 11.51
C LEU A 45 1.93 -5.98 12.75
N GLU A 46 3.09 -5.63 13.29
CA GLU A 46 3.63 -6.25 14.50
C GLU A 46 4.26 -5.19 15.41
N LYS A 47 4.60 -5.59 16.63
CA LYS A 47 5.31 -4.67 17.54
C LYS A 47 6.64 -4.26 16.89
N GLY A 48 6.90 -2.97 16.81
CA GLY A 48 8.09 -2.43 16.16
C GLY A 48 7.88 -1.97 14.72
N THR A 49 6.73 -2.24 14.09
CA THR A 49 6.43 -1.72 12.75
C THR A 49 6.30 -0.20 12.78
N LEU A 50 7.01 0.50 11.89
CA LEU A 50 6.86 1.93 11.68
C LEU A 50 5.56 2.21 10.93
N VAL A 51 4.76 3.15 11.45
CA VAL A 51 3.43 3.47 10.93
C VAL A 51 3.18 4.97 10.89
N VAL A 52 2.30 5.37 9.98
CA VAL A 52 1.69 6.70 9.94
C VAL A 52 0.27 6.57 10.43
N TYR A 53 -0.15 7.47 11.32
CA TYR A 53 -1.51 7.52 11.84
C TYR A 53 -2.00 8.97 11.93
N ALA A 54 -3.32 9.13 11.87
CA ALA A 54 -3.97 10.37 12.23
C ALA A 54 -4.44 10.28 13.68
N GLU A 55 -4.18 11.32 14.46
CA GLU A 55 -4.66 11.47 15.84
C GLU A 55 -5.69 12.60 15.90
N PHE A 56 -6.79 12.35 16.62
CA PHE A 56 -7.86 13.30 16.89
C PHE A 56 -7.71 13.89 18.30
N ASP A 57 -8.40 15.01 18.58
CA ASP A 57 -8.28 15.69 19.88
C ASP A 57 -8.76 14.85 21.08
N ASP A 58 -9.54 13.79 20.84
CA ASP A 58 -9.99 12.83 21.86
C ASP A 58 -8.97 11.70 22.13
N ALA A 59 -7.75 11.84 21.62
CA ALA A 59 -6.65 10.87 21.66
C ALA A 59 -6.92 9.55 20.92
N THR A 60 -8.06 9.44 20.22
CA THR A 60 -8.30 8.35 19.28
C THR A 60 -7.64 8.64 17.95
N GLY A 61 -7.61 7.64 17.06
CA GLY A 61 -7.00 7.85 15.76
C GLY A 61 -7.25 6.71 14.79
N LEU A 62 -6.77 6.92 13.57
CA LEU A 62 -6.84 5.94 12.50
C LEU A 62 -5.45 5.69 11.92
N LEU A 63 -5.09 4.43 11.76
CA LEU A 63 -3.85 4.05 11.11
C LEU A 63 -4.00 4.28 9.60
N LEU A 64 -3.08 5.05 9.02
CA LEU A 64 -3.12 5.42 7.59
C LEU A 64 -2.30 4.46 6.74
N GLY A 65 -1.20 3.95 7.29
CA GLY A 65 -0.36 3.00 6.57
C GLY A 65 0.95 2.71 7.30
N ARG A 66 1.71 1.79 6.71
CA ARG A 66 3.09 1.50 7.09
C ARG A 66 4.02 2.60 6.61
N ALA A 67 4.99 2.95 7.45
CA ALA A 67 6.00 3.97 7.18
C ALA A 67 7.39 3.37 6.90
N ASP A 68 7.55 2.06 7.00
CA ASP A 68 8.79 1.34 6.72
C ASP A 68 8.98 0.96 5.24
N GLY A 69 8.01 1.28 4.37
CA GLY A 69 8.08 0.99 2.94
C GLY A 69 7.73 -0.45 2.56
N GLU A 70 7.47 -1.31 3.54
CA GLU A 70 7.06 -2.69 3.35
C GLU A 70 5.55 -2.82 3.14
N TRP A 71 5.15 -3.83 2.38
CA TRP A 71 3.77 -4.26 2.21
C TRP A 71 3.66 -5.74 2.56
N GLY A 72 2.72 -6.10 3.45
CA GLY A 72 2.71 -7.41 4.11
C GLY A 72 2.45 -8.59 3.17
N GLU A 73 1.57 -8.42 2.17
CA GLU A 73 1.26 -9.46 1.20
C GLU A 73 1.10 -8.88 -0.22
N TYR A 74 1.93 -9.31 -1.17
CA TYR A 74 1.80 -8.91 -2.58
C TYR A 74 0.36 -9.14 -3.05
N ILE A 75 -0.24 -8.10 -3.67
CA ILE A 75 -1.63 -8.02 -4.14
C ILE A 75 -2.18 -9.42 -4.46
N PRO A 76 -3.28 -9.90 -3.83
CA PRO A 76 -3.75 -11.30 -3.94
C PRO A 76 -4.03 -11.83 -5.36
N ARG A 77 -3.88 -11.01 -6.40
CA ARG A 77 -4.03 -11.38 -7.81
C ARG A 77 -2.80 -11.09 -8.67
N LEU A 78 -1.77 -10.45 -8.12
CA LEU A 78 -0.50 -10.33 -8.79
C LEU A 78 0.31 -11.51 -8.27
N ARG A 79 0.52 -12.51 -9.13
CA ARG A 79 1.33 -13.67 -8.80
C ARG A 79 2.65 -13.43 -9.53
N THR A 80 3.80 -13.52 -8.85
CA THR A 80 5.11 -13.22 -9.45
C THR A 80 5.53 -14.23 -10.53
N ASP A 81 4.74 -15.30 -10.73
CA ASP A 81 4.83 -16.16 -11.91
C ASP A 81 4.05 -15.62 -13.13
N SER A 82 3.41 -14.46 -12.99
CA SER A 82 2.87 -13.67 -14.08
C SER A 82 3.75 -12.44 -14.34
N THR A 83 4.99 -12.69 -14.78
CA THR A 83 5.48 -11.94 -15.94
C THR A 83 4.77 -12.43 -17.19
N SER A 84 3.44 -12.40 -17.16
CA SER A 84 2.65 -12.20 -18.35
C SER A 84 2.15 -10.78 -18.21
N ALA A 85 2.99 -9.82 -18.65
CA ALA A 85 2.43 -8.87 -19.60
C ALA A 85 1.73 -9.78 -20.61
N SER A 86 0.39 -9.85 -20.54
CA SER A 86 -0.39 -10.61 -21.51
C SER A 86 0.29 -10.35 -22.85
N GLY A 87 0.67 -11.38 -23.59
CA GLY A 87 1.48 -11.27 -24.80
C GLY A 87 0.83 -10.47 -25.93
N ILE A 88 -0.04 -9.49 -25.63
CA ILE A 88 -0.18 -8.26 -26.40
C ILE A 88 1.17 -7.56 -26.46
N SER A 89 1.97 -8.04 -27.40
CA SER A 89 2.88 -7.16 -28.12
C SER A 89 2.17 -5.84 -28.39
N LEU A 90 2.67 -4.73 -27.84
CA LEU A 90 2.26 -3.38 -28.25
C LEU A 90 2.50 -3.15 -29.76
N SER A 91 3.28 -4.04 -30.40
CA SER A 91 3.48 -4.05 -31.85
C SER A 91 2.23 -4.44 -32.65
N ALA A 92 1.21 -5.01 -32.01
CA ALA A 92 0.00 -5.49 -32.68
C ALA A 92 -1.28 -5.01 -31.96
N HIS A 93 -1.36 -3.72 -31.64
CA HIS A 93 -2.67 -3.11 -31.40
C HIS A 93 -3.15 -2.48 -32.72
N THR A 94 -4.33 -2.86 -33.17
CA THR A 94 -4.97 -2.28 -34.36
C THR A 94 -5.80 -1.10 -33.90
N HIS A 95 -5.52 0.09 -34.45
CA HIS A 95 -6.43 1.22 -34.32
C HIS A 95 -7.57 1.06 -35.33
N ASP A 96 -8.82 1.09 -34.88
CA ASP A 96 -9.98 1.17 -35.76
C ASP A 96 -10.10 2.63 -36.23
N ILE A 97 -9.34 2.96 -37.27
CA ILE A 97 -9.50 4.22 -37.99
C ILE A 97 -10.31 3.88 -39.24
N VAL A 98 -11.51 4.45 -39.33
CA VAL A 98 -12.23 4.50 -40.61
C VAL A 98 -11.28 5.11 -41.64
N SER A 99 -11.00 4.33 -42.70
CA SER A 99 -9.98 4.50 -43.76
C SER A 99 -8.61 3.83 -43.54
N GLY A 100 -8.51 2.57 -44.00
CA GLY A 100 -7.28 1.92 -44.45
C GLY A 100 -6.52 1.08 -43.41
N SER A 101 -6.60 -0.24 -43.50
CA SER A 101 -5.81 -1.14 -42.66
C SER A 101 -4.31 -1.04 -43.00
N SER A 102 -3.48 -0.58 -42.06
CA SER A 102 -2.01 -0.62 -42.16
C SER A 102 -1.43 -1.54 -41.09
N SER A 103 -0.63 -2.52 -41.50
CA SER A 103 0.16 -3.40 -40.61
C SER A 103 1.63 -3.03 -40.72
N THR A 104 2.27 -2.69 -39.61
CA THR A 104 3.71 -2.36 -39.58
C THR A 104 4.50 -3.56 -39.07
N GLY A 105 5.38 -4.10 -39.92
CA GLY A 105 6.27 -5.20 -39.58
C GLY A 105 7.50 -4.76 -38.79
N ARG A 106 8.08 -5.69 -38.03
CA ARG A 106 9.35 -5.53 -37.28
C ARG A 106 10.49 -5.16 -38.25
N PRO A 107 11.35 -4.15 -37.94
CA PRO A 107 12.47 -3.81 -38.80
C PRO A 107 13.43 -5.00 -38.91
N LYS A 108 13.81 -5.35 -40.14
CA LYS A 108 14.86 -6.35 -40.39
C LYS A 108 16.19 -5.69 -40.05
N GLY A 109 16.87 -6.22 -39.03
CA GLY A 109 18.27 -5.90 -38.75
C GLY A 109 19.14 -6.43 -39.89
N GLU A 110 20.15 -5.64 -40.25
CA GLU A 110 21.21 -5.93 -41.22
C GLU A 110 22.02 -7.16 -40.83
#